data_AF-A0A0V1CSS6-F1
#
_entry.id   AF-A0A0V1CSS6-F1
#
_cell.length_a   1.000
_cell.length_b   1.000
_cell.length_c   1.000
_cell.angle_alpha   90.00
_cell.angle_beta   90.00
_cell.angle_gamma   90.00
#
_symmetry.space_group_name_H-M   'P 1'
#
loop_
_entity.id
_entity.type
_entity.pdbx_description
1 polymer ?
#
loop_
_entity_poly.entity_id
_entity_poly.type
_entity_poly.pdbx_seq_one_letter_code
_entity_poly.pdbx_strand_id
1 'polypeptide(L)'
;MHINNSVNARKHSLGYFSLMLNNLNVEVQRTIVASIGLSGLYFFCRSIRLFSFFKTVNDIPDEFFKKHIRLRGIVSNVDWKGRLVVNHIPIVKLPFTGNQDSELLIHLAAVNLEESGINWLRHNLPNNYIKFELLCKNEIDNSAVCEVSVKYVSMYD
;
A
#
# COMPACT_ATOMS: atom_id res chain seq x y z
N MET A 1 21.66 41.65 11.75
CA MET A 1 22.27 41.85 10.41
C MET A 1 22.37 40.58 9.53
N HIS A 2 22.36 39.35 10.08
CA HIS A 2 22.52 38.11 9.28
C HIS A 2 21.35 37.74 8.34
N ILE A 3 20.12 38.17 8.62
CA ILE A 3 18.92 37.77 7.86
C ILE A 3 18.89 38.47 6.48
N ASN A 4 19.31 39.74 6.41
CA ASN A 4 19.29 40.51 5.17
C ASN A 4 20.24 39.93 4.11
N ASN A 5 21.42 39.43 4.49
CA ASN A 5 22.35 38.80 3.55
C ASN A 5 21.81 37.49 2.96
N SER A 6 21.15 36.65 3.77
CA SER A 6 20.54 35.40 3.31
C SER A 6 19.37 35.65 2.33
N VAL A 7 18.56 36.68 2.57
CA VAL A 7 17.45 37.04 1.70
C VAL A 7 17.96 37.64 0.38
N ASN A 8 19.00 38.49 0.44
CA ASN A 8 19.57 39.10 -0.76
C ASN A 8 20.30 38.06 -1.65
N ALA A 9 21.02 37.11 -1.04
CA ALA A 9 21.66 36.01 -1.75
C ALA A 9 20.64 35.12 -2.48
N ARG A 10 19.49 34.82 -1.84
CA ARG A 10 18.40 34.08 -2.49
C ARG A 10 17.75 34.84 -3.64
N LYS A 11 17.51 36.14 -3.48
CA LYS A 11 16.97 36.98 -4.58
C LYS A 11 17.92 37.00 -5.78
N HIS A 12 19.21 37.14 -5.53
CA HIS A 12 20.23 37.13 -6.58
C HIS A 12 20.26 35.76 -7.29
N SER A 13 20.30 34.65 -6.57
CA SER A 13 20.33 33.30 -7.18
C SER A 13 19.05 32.98 -7.95
N LEU A 14 17.88 33.41 -7.47
CA LEU A 14 16.61 33.28 -8.20
C LEU A 14 16.61 34.10 -9.50
N GLY A 15 17.25 35.27 -9.50
CA GLY A 15 17.44 36.09 -10.69
C GLY A 15 18.26 35.39 -11.78
N TYR A 16 19.40 34.78 -11.43
CA TYR A 16 20.18 33.99 -12.39
C TYR A 16 19.41 32.77 -12.89
N PHE A 17 18.68 32.09 -12.02
CA PHE A 17 17.88 30.93 -12.42
C PHE A 17 16.80 31.32 -13.43
N SER A 18 16.11 32.44 -13.22
CA SER A 18 15.11 32.96 -14.18
C SER A 18 15.74 33.33 -15.52
N LEU A 19 16.91 33.99 -15.51
CA LEU A 19 17.67 34.32 -16.72
C LEU A 19 18.14 33.06 -17.46
N MET A 20 18.59 32.04 -16.73
CA MET A 20 19.07 30.78 -17.29
C MET A 20 17.92 29.98 -17.92
N LEU A 21 16.72 30.00 -17.31
CA LEU A 21 15.53 29.39 -17.87
C LEU A 21 15.05 30.10 -19.13
N ASN A 22 15.03 31.44 -19.13
CA ASN A 22 14.55 32.24 -20.27
C ASN A 22 15.43 32.11 -21.52
N ASN A 23 16.72 31.78 -21.35
CA ASN A 23 17.66 31.55 -22.45
C ASN A 23 17.60 30.12 -23.01
N LEU A 24 16.80 29.22 -22.43
CA LEU A 24 16.59 27.86 -22.95
C LEU A 24 15.49 27.84 -24.01
N ASN A 25 15.63 26.95 -24.99
CA ASN A 25 14.60 26.71 -25.99
C ASN A 25 13.28 26.31 -25.32
N VAL A 26 12.16 26.75 -25.86
CA VAL A 26 10.81 26.49 -25.31
C VAL A 26 10.52 25.00 -25.16
N GLU A 27 11.08 24.15 -26.04
CA GLU A 27 10.97 22.69 -25.94
C GLU A 27 11.72 22.11 -24.72
N VAL A 28 12.88 22.67 -24.40
CA VAL A 28 13.69 22.25 -23.24
C VAL A 28 13.01 22.67 -21.95
N GLN A 29 12.45 23.88 -21.89
CA GLN A 29 11.67 24.34 -20.73
C GLN A 29 10.50 23.40 -20.44
N ARG A 30 9.75 22.99 -21.47
CA ARG A 30 8.62 22.06 -21.33
C ARG A 30 9.08 20.69 -20.80
N THR A 31 10.24 20.22 -21.25
CA THR A 31 10.78 18.93 -20.81
C THR A 31 11.24 18.96 -19.35
N ILE A 32 11.83 20.07 -18.88
CA ILE A 32 12.23 20.25 -17.49
C ILE A 32 11.01 20.30 -16.56
N VAL A 33 9.97 21.05 -16.93
CA VAL A 33 8.74 21.11 -16.12
C VAL A 33 8.07 19.74 -16.08
N ALA A 34 8.01 19.04 -17.21
CA ALA A 34 7.47 17.68 -17.28
C ALA A 34 8.28 16.69 -16.42
N SER A 35 9.62 16.75 -16.44
CA SER A 35 10.46 15.83 -15.66
C SER A 35 10.36 16.06 -14.16
N ILE A 36 10.24 17.32 -13.71
CA ILE A 36 10.00 17.66 -12.30
C ILE A 36 8.62 17.13 -11.88
N GLY A 37 7.59 17.33 -12.71
CA GLY A 37 6.25 16.82 -12.45
C GLY A 37 6.20 15.29 -12.33
N LEU A 38 6.82 14.58 -13.28
CA LEU A 38 6.95 13.12 -13.27
C LEU A 38 7.73 12.63 -12.05
N SER A 39 8.80 13.31 -11.68
CA SER A 39 9.59 12.94 -10.49
C SER A 39 8.76 13.09 -9.22
N GLY A 40 8.04 14.20 -9.06
CA GLY A 40 7.14 14.41 -7.92
C GLY A 40 6.05 13.35 -7.83
N LEU A 41 5.42 13.01 -8.97
CA LEU A 41 4.42 11.94 -9.04
C LEU A 41 5.02 10.58 -8.67
N TYR A 42 6.22 10.25 -9.16
CA TYR A 42 6.91 9.01 -8.82
C TYR A 42 7.20 8.90 -7.32
N PHE A 43 7.75 9.94 -6.70
CA PHE A 43 8.01 9.98 -5.26
C PHE A 43 6.72 9.88 -4.45
N PHE A 44 5.67 10.57 -4.88
CA PHE A 44 4.36 10.48 -4.25
C PHE A 44 3.86 9.03 -4.29
N CYS A 45 3.79 8.42 -5.47
CA CYS A 45 3.32 7.06 -5.64
C CYS A 45 4.14 6.03 -4.83
N ARG A 46 5.45 6.21 -4.75
CA ARG A 46 6.34 5.39 -3.94
C ARG A 46 6.10 5.58 -2.43
N SER A 47 5.85 6.81 -1.99
CA SER A 47 5.61 7.16 -0.59
C SER A 47 4.34 6.51 -0.04
N ILE A 48 3.25 6.59 -0.80
CA ILE A 48 1.97 5.97 -0.40
C ILE A 48 1.89 4.47 -0.74
N ARG A 49 2.98 3.89 -1.28
CA ARG A 49 3.10 2.46 -1.62
C ARG A 49 1.90 1.94 -2.43
N LEU A 50 1.37 2.76 -3.35
CA LEU A 50 0.18 2.44 -4.17
C LEU A 50 0.27 1.08 -4.89
N PHE A 51 1.51 0.70 -5.23
CA PHE A 51 1.82 -0.44 -6.08
C PHE A 51 2.52 -1.57 -5.32
N SER A 52 2.65 -1.49 -3.99
CA SER A 52 3.31 -2.54 -3.22
C SER A 52 2.44 -3.80 -3.20
N PHE A 53 3.01 -4.90 -3.69
CA PHE A 53 2.44 -6.23 -3.61
C PHE A 53 3.15 -6.98 -2.48
N PHE A 54 2.40 -7.42 -1.47
CA PHE A 54 2.95 -8.20 -0.36
C PHE A 54 2.68 -9.68 -0.62
N LYS A 55 3.74 -10.48 -0.74
CA LYS A 55 3.63 -11.92 -0.96
C LYS A 55 3.45 -12.65 0.36
N THR A 56 4.16 -12.21 1.38
CA THR A 56 4.14 -12.73 2.75
C THR A 56 3.94 -11.62 3.76
N VAL A 57 3.59 -11.98 5.00
CA VAL A 57 3.39 -11.00 6.08
C VAL A 57 4.69 -10.27 6.43
N ASN A 58 5.84 -10.93 6.32
CA ASN A 58 7.15 -10.32 6.53
C ASN A 58 7.51 -9.24 5.50
N ASP A 59 6.94 -9.29 4.29
CA ASP A 59 7.13 -8.25 3.28
C ASP A 59 6.42 -6.94 3.67
N ILE A 60 5.47 -7.01 4.62
CA ILE A 60 4.73 -5.85 5.10
C ILE A 60 5.61 -5.07 6.09
N PRO A 61 5.89 -3.78 5.84
CA PRO A 61 6.67 -2.95 6.74
C PRO A 61 6.02 -2.80 8.11
N ASP A 62 6.81 -2.78 9.19
CA ASP A 62 6.28 -2.67 10.57
C ASP A 62 5.50 -1.38 10.81
N GLU A 63 5.80 -0.33 10.04
CA GLU A 63 5.06 0.93 10.07
C GLU A 63 3.58 0.76 9.70
N PHE A 64 3.23 -0.24 8.88
CA PHE A 64 1.84 -0.51 8.50
C PHE A 64 1.03 -1.07 9.67
N PHE A 65 1.65 -1.91 10.49
CA PHE A 65 1.05 -2.42 11.72
C PHE A 65 0.89 -1.30 12.76
N LYS A 66 1.92 -0.46 12.93
CA LYS A 66 1.87 0.69 13.86
C LYS A 66 0.81 1.73 13.49
N LYS A 67 0.52 1.89 12.19
CA LYS A 67 -0.46 2.85 11.67
C LYS A 67 -1.85 2.25 11.44
N HIS A 68 -2.03 0.96 11.75
CA HIS A 68 -3.28 0.24 11.51
C HIS A 68 -3.81 0.42 10.08
N ILE A 69 -2.92 0.18 9.10
CA ILE A 69 -3.27 0.36 7.69
C ILE A 69 -4.22 -0.75 7.25
N ARG A 70 -5.27 -0.35 6.52
CA ARG A 70 -6.22 -1.25 5.87
C ARG A 70 -5.69 -1.72 4.53
N LEU A 71 -5.52 -3.03 4.40
CA LEU A 71 -5.21 -3.72 3.16
C LEU A 71 -6.45 -4.41 2.60
N ARG A 72 -6.31 -4.92 1.39
CA ARG A 72 -7.35 -5.56 0.60
C ARG A 72 -6.83 -6.88 0.08
N GLY A 73 -7.73 -7.85 -0.08
CA GLY A 73 -7.37 -9.14 -0.64
C GLY A 73 -8.57 -10.04 -0.86
N ILE A 74 -8.32 -11.20 -1.46
CA ILE A 74 -9.31 -12.27 -1.65
C ILE A 74 -8.89 -13.44 -0.76
N VAL A 75 -9.83 -14.00 -0.01
CA VAL A 75 -9.57 -15.22 0.76
C VAL A 75 -9.42 -16.39 -0.21
N SER A 76 -8.23 -16.98 -0.28
CA SER A 76 -7.97 -18.17 -1.08
C SER A 76 -8.50 -19.41 -0.36
N ASN A 77 -8.13 -19.57 0.91
CA ASN A 77 -8.52 -20.72 1.72
C ASN A 77 -8.49 -20.38 3.23
N VAL A 78 -8.95 -21.30 4.07
CA VAL A 78 -8.86 -21.22 5.54
C VAL A 78 -8.13 -22.45 6.07
N ASP A 79 -7.04 -22.19 6.77
CA ASP A 79 -6.15 -23.17 7.37
C ASP A 79 -6.84 -23.96 8.51
N TRP A 80 -6.26 -25.10 8.90
CA TRP A 80 -6.76 -25.93 10.01
C TRP A 80 -6.72 -25.26 11.37
N LYS A 81 -5.85 -24.26 11.55
CA LYS A 81 -5.85 -23.42 12.75
C LYS A 81 -6.89 -22.27 12.69
N GLY A 82 -7.74 -22.21 11.67
CA GLY A 82 -8.70 -21.11 11.49
C GLY A 82 -8.09 -19.81 10.94
N ARG A 83 -6.85 -19.86 10.43
CA ARG A 83 -6.19 -18.70 9.81
C ARG A 83 -6.66 -18.54 8.37
N LEU A 84 -6.88 -17.30 7.94
CA LEU A 84 -7.26 -17.00 6.56
C LEU A 84 -5.99 -16.93 5.70
N VAL A 85 -5.98 -17.64 4.57
CA VAL A 85 -4.97 -17.51 3.52
C VAL A 85 -5.50 -16.49 2.53
N VAL A 86 -4.83 -15.35 2.41
CA VAL A 86 -5.34 -14.19 1.68
C VAL A 86 -4.40 -13.79 0.56
N ASN A 87 -4.95 -13.72 -0.65
CA ASN A 87 -4.28 -13.17 -1.81
C ASN A 87 -4.41 -11.65 -1.77
N HIS A 88 -3.30 -10.95 -1.55
CA HIS A 88 -3.28 -9.51 -1.47
C HIS A 88 -3.65 -8.84 -2.80
N ILE A 89 -4.45 -7.78 -2.72
CA ILE A 89 -4.75 -6.91 -3.87
C ILE A 89 -4.13 -5.53 -3.60
N PRO A 90 -3.19 -5.08 -4.45
CA PRO A 90 -2.59 -3.75 -4.31
C PRO A 90 -3.65 -2.67 -4.57
N ILE A 91 -3.43 -1.47 -4.04
CA ILE A 91 -4.37 -0.36 -4.20
C ILE A 91 -4.52 0.01 -5.68
N VAL A 92 -3.43 -0.05 -6.45
CA VAL A 92 -3.44 0.16 -7.89
C VAL A 92 -2.76 -1.03 -8.57
N LYS A 93 -3.49 -1.67 -9.50
CA LYS A 93 -2.95 -2.74 -10.34
C LYS A 93 -2.24 -2.13 -11.55
N LEU A 94 -0.93 -2.29 -11.65
CA LEU A 94 -0.18 -1.90 -12.84
C LEU A 94 -0.40 -2.95 -13.94
N PRO A 95 -0.53 -2.55 -15.22
CA PRO A 95 -0.80 -3.48 -16.33
C PRO A 95 0.33 -4.50 -16.57
N PHE A 96 1.54 -4.22 -16.08
CA PHE A 96 2.72 -5.08 -16.24
C PHE A 96 2.99 -6.00 -15.05
N THR A 97 2.22 -5.87 -13.96
CA THR A 97 2.34 -6.79 -12.83
C THR A 97 1.47 -8.00 -13.13
N GLY A 98 2.11 -9.10 -13.55
CA GLY A 98 1.42 -10.38 -13.77
C GLY A 98 0.69 -10.87 -12.52
N ASN A 99 -0.04 -11.99 -12.63
CA ASN A 99 -0.60 -12.65 -11.45
C ASN A 99 0.56 -13.09 -10.57
N GLN A 100 0.80 -12.33 -9.50
CA GLN A 100 1.72 -12.71 -8.46
C GLN A 100 0.92 -13.46 -7.42
N ASP A 101 1.34 -14.68 -7.13
CA ASP A 101 0.77 -15.42 -6.01
C ASP A 101 1.27 -14.77 -4.71
N SER A 102 0.32 -14.48 -3.82
CA SER A 102 0.55 -13.98 -2.47
C SER A 102 -0.25 -14.84 -1.52
N GLU A 103 0.35 -15.24 -0.41
CA GLU A 103 -0.31 -16.04 0.61
C GLU A 103 -0.09 -15.35 1.96
N LEU A 104 -0.90 -14.34 2.24
CA LEU A 104 -0.88 -13.67 3.54
C LEU A 104 -1.67 -14.50 4.54
N LEU A 105 -1.00 -14.97 5.58
CA LEU A 105 -1.64 -15.68 6.70
C LEU A 105 -2.18 -14.66 7.71
N ILE A 106 -3.49 -14.64 7.87
CA ILE A 106 -4.19 -13.70 8.74
C ILE A 106 -4.95 -14.43 9.84
N HIS A 107 -4.78 -13.95 11.07
CA HIS A 107 -5.51 -14.38 12.25
C HIS A 107 -6.57 -13.32 12.60
N LEU A 108 -7.79 -13.77 12.88
CA LEU A 108 -8.88 -12.87 13.28
C LEU A 108 -8.60 -12.31 14.69
N ALA A 109 -8.62 -11.00 14.83
CA ALA A 109 -8.43 -10.35 16.11
C ALA A 109 -9.62 -10.62 17.05
N ALA A 110 -9.33 -10.82 18.34
CA ALA A 110 -10.33 -10.95 19.42
C ALA A 110 -11.36 -12.10 19.24
N VAL A 111 -11.07 -13.10 18.40
CA VAL A 111 -11.93 -14.26 18.19
C VAL A 111 -11.16 -15.54 18.50
N ASN A 112 -11.64 -16.32 19.47
CA ASN A 112 -11.22 -17.70 19.65
C ASN A 112 -12.09 -18.59 18.76
N LEU A 113 -11.48 -19.17 17.73
CA LEU A 113 -12.18 -20.05 16.80
C LEU A 113 -12.22 -21.48 17.33
N GLU A 114 -13.42 -21.99 17.56
CA GLU A 114 -13.67 -23.41 17.72
C GLU A 114 -13.82 -24.11 16.36
N GLU A 115 -13.75 -25.44 16.33
CA GLU A 115 -13.80 -26.24 15.11
C GLU A 115 -15.04 -25.97 14.25
N SER A 116 -16.20 -25.74 14.90
CA SER A 116 -17.44 -25.33 14.23
C SER A 116 -17.30 -23.99 13.50
N GLY A 117 -16.66 -23.01 14.14
CA GLY A 117 -16.36 -21.69 13.57
C GLY A 117 -15.37 -21.79 12.41
N ILE A 118 -14.34 -22.62 12.53
CA ILE A 118 -13.37 -22.88 11.44
C ILE A 118 -14.08 -23.49 10.23
N ASN A 119 -14.97 -24.46 10.44
CA ASN A 119 -15.76 -25.04 9.36
C ASN A 119 -16.70 -24.03 8.71
N TRP A 120 -17.33 -23.15 9.49
CA TRP A 120 -18.15 -22.07 8.94
C TRP A 120 -17.33 -21.13 8.05
N LEU A 121 -16.14 -20.71 8.50
CA LEU A 121 -15.25 -19.86 7.72
C LEU A 121 -14.82 -20.53 6.41
N ARG A 122 -14.46 -21.83 6.46
CA ARG A 122 -14.08 -22.62 5.28
C ARG A 122 -15.18 -22.71 4.23
N HIS A 123 -16.44 -22.76 4.63
CA HIS A 123 -17.54 -22.85 3.68
C HIS A 123 -17.95 -21.48 3.11
N ASN A 124 -17.86 -20.42 3.91
CA ASN A 124 -18.45 -19.13 3.57
C ASN A 124 -17.46 -18.07 3.06
N LEU A 125 -16.18 -18.14 3.44
CA LEU A 125 -15.19 -17.11 3.10
C LEU A 125 -14.37 -17.31 1.82
N PRO A 126 -14.08 -18.53 1.32
CA PRO A 126 -13.26 -18.68 0.11
C PRO A 126 -13.82 -17.86 -1.06
N ASN A 127 -12.92 -17.29 -1.86
CA ASN A 127 -13.19 -16.38 -2.98
C ASN A 127 -13.88 -15.06 -2.64
N ASN A 128 -14.05 -14.71 -1.35
CA ASN A 128 -14.61 -13.42 -0.98
C ASN A 128 -13.56 -12.33 -0.93
N TYR A 129 -13.95 -11.14 -1.38
CA TYR A 129 -13.17 -9.93 -1.22
C TYR A 129 -13.29 -9.41 0.22
N ILE A 130 -12.15 -9.19 0.85
CA ILE A 130 -12.05 -8.67 2.20
C ILE A 130 -11.20 -7.42 2.27
N LYS A 131 -11.53 -6.55 3.21
CA LYS A 131 -10.64 -5.51 3.73
C LYS A 131 -10.16 -5.96 5.09
N PHE A 132 -8.88 -5.81 5.37
CA PHE A 132 -8.32 -6.20 6.65
C PHE A 132 -7.38 -5.13 7.20
N GLU A 133 -7.54 -4.80 8.47
CA GLU A 133 -6.75 -3.81 9.19
C GLU A 133 -5.62 -4.50 9.94
N LEU A 134 -4.38 -4.09 9.70
CA LEU A 134 -3.20 -4.70 10.30
C LEU A 134 -3.05 -4.25 11.76
N LEU A 135 -3.12 -5.16 12.71
CA LEU A 135 -2.99 -4.84 14.14
C LEU A 135 -1.60 -5.21 14.66
N CYS A 136 -1.28 -6.51 14.60
CA CYS A 136 -0.03 -7.04 15.11
C CYS A 136 0.60 -8.01 14.12
N LYS A 137 1.93 -8.06 14.12
CA LYS A 137 2.72 -9.02 13.36
C LYS A 137 3.20 -10.13 14.30
N ASN A 138 3.02 -11.38 13.88
CA ASN A 138 3.57 -12.55 14.57
C ASN A 138 4.69 -13.14 13.70
N GLU A 139 5.94 -12.92 14.13
CA GLU A 139 7.14 -13.34 13.40
C GLU A 139 7.35 -14.86 13.40
N ILE A 140 6.87 -15.56 14.44
CA ILE A 140 7.07 -17.00 14.62
C ILE A 140 6.31 -17.78 13.54
N ASP A 141 5.06 -17.38 13.31
CA ASP A 141 4.15 -18.05 12.37
C ASP A 141 4.07 -17.34 11.01
N ASN A 142 4.86 -16.28 10.79
CA ASN A 142 4.77 -15.37 9.64
C ASN A 142 3.31 -14.98 9.34
N SER A 143 2.59 -14.61 10.41
CA SER A 143 1.16 -14.31 10.36
C SER A 143 0.85 -12.93 10.93
N ALA A 144 -0.26 -12.34 10.50
CA ALA A 144 -0.72 -11.05 10.99
C ALA A 144 -2.03 -11.22 11.75
N VAL A 145 -2.16 -10.57 12.91
CA VAL A 145 -3.46 -10.40 13.57
C VAL A 145 -4.15 -9.20 12.92
N CYS A 146 -5.36 -9.41 12.43
CA CYS A 146 -6.12 -8.38 11.72
C CYS A 146 -7.58 -8.34 12.12
N GLU A 147 -8.16 -7.15 12.07
CA GLU A 147 -9.60 -6.97 11.98
C GLU A 147 -10.03 -7.17 10.53
N VAL A 148 -11.08 -7.95 10.27
CA VAL A 148 -11.52 -8.30 8.91
C VAL A 148 -12.93 -7.83 8.66
N SER A 149 -13.13 -7.11 7.55
CA SER A 149 -14.43 -6.69 7.04
C SER A 149 -14.70 -7.36 5.70
N VAL A 150 -15.76 -8.15 5.64
CA VAL A 150 -16.24 -8.82 4.42
C VAL A 150 -17.29 -7.94 3.75
N LYS A 151 -17.19 -7.75 2.43
CA LYS A 151 -18.27 -7.14 1.66
C LYS A 151 -19.08 -8.26 1.02
N TYR A 152 -20.17 -8.67 1.66
CA TYR A 152 -21.12 -9.59 1.04
C TYR A 152 -21.76 -8.90 -0.16
N VAL A 153 -21.50 -9.42 -1.36
CA VAL A 153 -22.33 -9.10 -2.52
C VAL A 153 -23.58 -9.95 -2.38
N SER A 154 -24.71 -9.32 -2.06
CA SER A 154 -25.99 -10.01 -1.95
C SER A 154 -26.32 -10.60 -3.32
N MET A 155 -26.26 -11.93 -3.46
CA MET A 155 -26.79 -12.64 -4.63
C MET A 155 -28.31 -12.73 -4.52
N TYR A 156 -28.99 -11.62 -4.74
CA TYR A 156 -30.42 -11.54 -5.07
C TYR A 156 -30.62 -10.22 -5.83
N ASP A 157 -30.34 -10.26 -7.13
CA ASP A 157 -30.90 -9.37 -8.17
C ASP A 157 -31.14 -10.21 -9.42
#